data_AF-A0A7Z9YUX2-F1
#
_entry.id   AF-A0A7Z9YUX2-F1
#
_cell.length_a   1.000
_cell.length_b   1.000
_cell.length_c   1.000
_cell.angle_alpha   90.00
_cell.angle_beta   90.00
_cell.angle_gamma   90.00
#
_symmetry.space_group_name_H-M   'P 1'
#
loop_
_entity.id
_entity.type
_entity.pdbx_description
1 polymer ?
#
loop_
_entity_poly.entity_id
_entity_poly.type
_entity_poly.pdbx_seq_one_letter_code
_entity_poly.pdbx_strand_id
1 'polypeptide(L)'
;MQYWKTYLSMAALGLMVASPSFAVTKASMNTQDEAVKEANVKCINCHQKENYSLVMQWKNSPHAAAQDGSVACYTCHAADKGDPMAYMHEGALIKTILSPKDCGYCHENEVKQQAPSHHASAGQIMASLDNVVGEVICSMEDKADAVNACWQCHGSIIKVLKDKDGKPLLNQNKALMYDPMTYPNSGIGRLNPDGTKGACNACHGKHSFKASTARQPESCGKCHLGPDHPQAEIYLESKHGIAYFTATRDRGMNGMNIHKSGKWVLGKDYYTAPTCSTCHMGSYMKSDGSVGQNTHNVGDRISWTLRPKVSAKLNRVEFEDGTQKDIPGDIAPQVGQLIKYKEFKFVDGKWKKVPVEKEAIKVVSWEERRGNMKAVCKQCHGEQKVDNFYTQFDSLVVTYNEKFANDDLKLKVMERITD
;
A
#
# COMPACT_ATOMS: atom_id res chain seq x y z
N MET A 1 -53.40 -44.25 -32.85
CA MET A 1 -53.52 -43.77 -31.45
C MET A 1 -52.15 -43.93 -30.82
N GLN A 2 -51.37 -42.84 -30.73
CA GLN A 2 -51.19 -42.00 -29.52
C GLN A 2 -50.44 -42.75 -28.40
N TYR A 3 -49.12 -42.51 -28.29
CA TYR A 3 -48.43 -41.82 -27.17
C TYR A 3 -47.70 -42.86 -26.29
N TRP A 4 -46.49 -42.70 -25.76
CA TRP A 4 -45.70 -41.51 -25.43
C TRP A 4 -44.19 -41.80 -25.43
N LYS A 5 -43.45 -40.70 -25.44
CA LYS A 5 -41.98 -40.52 -25.40
C LYS A 5 -41.37 -40.95 -24.06
N THR A 6 -40.12 -41.41 -24.11
CA THR A 6 -39.04 -40.93 -23.20
C THR A 6 -37.68 -41.26 -23.82
N TYR A 7 -37.01 -40.22 -24.34
CA TYR A 7 -35.58 -40.21 -24.63
C TYR A 7 -34.84 -39.78 -23.36
N LEU A 8 -33.98 -40.64 -22.82
CA LEU A 8 -33.02 -40.28 -21.78
C LEU A 8 -31.76 -39.74 -22.47
N SER A 9 -31.74 -38.43 -22.67
CA SER A 9 -30.55 -37.69 -23.08
C SER A 9 -29.58 -37.61 -21.90
N MET A 10 -28.44 -38.27 -21.98
CA MET A 10 -27.30 -37.98 -21.09
C MET A 10 -26.77 -36.58 -21.43
N ALA A 11 -27.30 -35.57 -20.77
CA ALA A 11 -26.67 -34.27 -20.69
C ALA A 11 -25.48 -34.38 -19.73
N ALA A 12 -24.28 -34.52 -20.28
CA ALA A 12 -23.05 -34.25 -19.53
C ALA A 12 -23.04 -32.75 -19.16
N LEU A 13 -23.52 -32.42 -17.96
CA LEU A 13 -23.29 -31.12 -17.35
C LEU A 13 -21.79 -31.00 -17.06
N GLY A 14 -21.06 -30.41 -18.00
CA GLY A 14 -19.77 -29.82 -17.73
C GLY A 14 -19.98 -28.69 -16.72
N LEU A 15 -19.61 -28.94 -15.46
CA LEU A 15 -19.41 -27.91 -14.45
C LEU A 15 -18.31 -26.96 -14.95
N MET A 16 -18.71 -25.88 -15.62
CA MET A 16 -17.86 -24.70 -15.79
C MET A 16 -17.69 -24.07 -14.40
N VAL A 17 -16.63 -24.43 -13.70
CA VAL A 17 -16.11 -23.63 -12.60
C VAL A 17 -15.61 -22.33 -13.22
N ALA A 18 -16.42 -21.28 -13.10
CA ALA A 18 -16.01 -19.93 -13.46
C ALA A 18 -14.93 -19.46 -12.47
N SER A 19 -13.67 -19.61 -12.87
CA SER A 19 -12.54 -18.97 -12.19
C SER A 19 -12.62 -17.44 -12.44
N PRO A 20 -12.52 -16.60 -11.41
CA PRO A 20 -12.60 -15.15 -11.59
C PRO A 20 -11.39 -14.59 -12.36
N SER A 21 -11.70 -13.76 -13.36
CA SER A 21 -10.83 -13.10 -14.35
C SER A 21 -10.01 -11.97 -13.77
N PHE A 22 -8.67 -11.95 -13.91
CA PHE A 22 -7.80 -11.06 -13.14
C PHE A 22 -6.37 -10.99 -13.76
N ALA A 23 -5.94 -9.86 -14.35
CA ALA A 23 -4.71 -9.75 -15.18
C ALA A 23 -3.33 -9.75 -14.46
N VAL A 24 -2.22 -9.74 -15.23
CA VAL A 24 -1.24 -10.85 -15.26
C VAL A 24 -2.01 -12.14 -15.48
N THR A 25 -1.96 -12.64 -16.70
CA THR A 25 -2.67 -13.88 -17.00
C THR A 25 -1.90 -15.04 -16.37
N LYS A 26 -2.60 -16.10 -15.94
CA LYS A 26 -1.95 -17.34 -15.51
C LYS A 26 -1.01 -17.93 -16.57
N ALA A 27 -1.21 -17.57 -17.84
CA ALA A 27 -0.29 -17.93 -18.93
C ALA A 27 0.97 -17.05 -18.94
N SER A 28 0.82 -15.74 -18.78
CA SER A 28 1.93 -14.77 -18.87
C SER A 28 2.91 -14.84 -17.70
N MET A 29 2.51 -15.43 -16.56
CA MET A 29 3.43 -15.68 -15.43
C MET A 29 4.46 -16.76 -15.71
N ASN A 30 4.25 -17.63 -16.71
CA ASN A 30 5.25 -18.61 -17.09
C ASN A 30 6.35 -17.93 -17.91
N THR A 31 7.34 -17.37 -17.21
CA THR A 31 8.52 -16.73 -17.77
C THR A 31 9.36 -17.64 -18.66
N GLN A 32 9.15 -18.96 -18.58
CA GLN A 32 9.82 -19.95 -19.42
C GLN A 32 9.06 -20.30 -20.70
N ASP A 33 7.79 -19.91 -20.81
CA ASP A 33 6.99 -20.13 -22.02
C ASP A 33 7.55 -19.35 -23.22
N GLU A 34 7.75 -20.02 -24.35
CA GLU A 34 8.36 -19.41 -25.53
C GLU A 34 7.48 -18.31 -26.15
N ALA A 35 6.15 -18.44 -26.13
CA ALA A 35 5.26 -17.39 -26.62
C ALA A 35 5.33 -16.14 -25.72
N VAL A 36 5.48 -16.33 -24.40
CA VAL A 36 5.70 -15.22 -23.45
C VAL A 36 7.05 -14.55 -23.70
N LYS A 37 8.12 -15.32 -23.91
CA LYS A 37 9.46 -14.78 -24.25
C LYS A 37 9.42 -13.99 -25.56
N GLU A 38 8.83 -14.54 -26.61
CA GLU A 38 8.67 -13.86 -27.90
C GLU A 38 7.88 -12.56 -27.79
N ALA A 39 6.76 -12.57 -27.06
CA ALA A 39 5.96 -11.37 -26.79
C ALA A 39 6.79 -10.30 -26.06
N ASN A 40 7.54 -10.70 -25.02
CA ASN A 40 8.43 -9.80 -24.31
C ASN A 40 9.51 -9.19 -25.21
N VAL A 41 10.15 -9.99 -26.07
CA VAL A 41 11.16 -9.51 -27.02
C VAL A 41 10.55 -8.48 -27.98
N LYS A 42 9.34 -8.72 -28.50
CA LYS A 42 8.62 -7.76 -29.35
C LYS A 42 8.37 -6.43 -28.62
N CYS A 43 7.85 -6.50 -27.38
CA CYS A 43 7.64 -5.31 -26.56
C CYS A 43 8.95 -4.54 -26.35
N ILE A 44 10.03 -5.22 -25.95
CA ILE A 44 11.33 -4.61 -25.68
C ILE A 44 11.89 -3.95 -26.93
N ASN A 45 11.91 -4.63 -28.07
CA ASN A 45 12.51 -4.11 -29.30
C ASN A 45 11.77 -2.87 -29.82
N CYS A 46 10.45 -2.82 -29.69
CA CYS A 46 9.68 -1.63 -30.06
C CYS A 46 9.88 -0.50 -29.05
N HIS A 47 9.70 -0.75 -27.75
CA HIS A 47 9.85 0.28 -26.71
C HIS A 47 11.29 0.74 -26.49
N GLN A 48 12.31 0.02 -26.97
CA GLN A 48 13.67 0.55 -27.01
C GLN A 48 13.78 1.77 -27.93
N LYS A 49 12.98 1.83 -28.99
CA LYS A 49 12.95 2.96 -29.92
C LYS A 49 12.06 4.09 -29.40
N GLU A 50 10.88 3.74 -28.88
CA GLU A 50 9.88 4.72 -28.43
C GLU A 50 10.15 5.27 -27.02
N ASN A 51 10.61 4.42 -26.10
CA ASN A 51 10.72 4.73 -24.67
C ASN A 51 11.99 4.11 -24.06
N TYR A 52 13.15 4.41 -24.64
CA TYR A 52 14.43 3.81 -24.26
C TYR A 52 14.68 3.79 -22.73
N SER A 53 14.43 4.91 -22.05
CA SER A 53 14.63 5.02 -20.60
C SER A 53 13.76 4.05 -19.79
N LEU A 54 12.54 3.75 -20.25
CA LEU A 54 11.66 2.77 -19.60
C LEU A 54 12.28 1.37 -19.67
N VAL A 55 12.73 0.98 -20.86
CA VAL A 55 13.40 -0.31 -21.06
C VAL A 55 14.68 -0.37 -20.22
N MET A 56 15.45 0.72 -20.14
CA MET A 56 16.67 0.75 -19.33
C MET A 56 16.38 0.64 -17.83
N GLN A 57 15.31 1.24 -17.32
CA GLN A 57 14.89 1.06 -15.92
C GLN A 57 14.54 -0.39 -15.63
N TRP A 58 13.75 -1.02 -16.50
CA TRP A 58 13.40 -2.44 -16.37
C TRP A 58 14.63 -3.34 -16.50
N LYS A 59 15.47 -3.16 -17.51
CA LYS A 59 16.68 -3.97 -17.75
C LYS A 59 17.63 -3.97 -16.55
N ASN A 60 17.65 -2.89 -15.78
CA ASN A 60 18.45 -2.73 -14.56
C ASN A 60 17.67 -3.00 -13.26
N SER A 61 16.52 -3.68 -13.35
CA SER A 61 15.67 -4.06 -12.23
C SER A 61 15.94 -5.51 -11.76
N PRO A 62 15.59 -5.84 -10.50
CA PRO A 62 15.56 -7.24 -10.05
C PRO A 62 14.60 -8.12 -10.84
N HIS A 63 13.51 -7.56 -11.39
CA HIS A 63 12.56 -8.31 -12.22
C HIS A 63 13.18 -8.82 -13.52
N ALA A 64 14.03 -8.00 -14.17
CA ALA A 64 14.74 -8.44 -15.36
C ALA A 64 15.72 -9.60 -15.08
N ALA A 65 16.29 -9.63 -13.87
CA ALA A 65 17.25 -10.62 -13.41
C ALA A 65 16.65 -11.71 -12.49
N ALA A 66 15.33 -11.91 -12.53
CA ALA A 66 14.65 -12.90 -11.71
C ALA A 66 15.14 -14.33 -12.03
N GLN A 67 15.26 -15.16 -10.98
CA GLN A 67 15.90 -16.49 -11.07
C GLN A 67 15.11 -17.47 -11.94
N ASP A 68 13.78 -17.41 -11.90
CA ASP A 68 12.89 -18.29 -12.66
C ASP A 68 12.65 -17.80 -14.09
N GLY A 69 13.40 -16.80 -14.54
CA GLY A 69 13.25 -16.14 -15.84
C GLY A 69 12.79 -14.70 -15.70
N SER A 70 13.08 -13.90 -16.73
CA SER A 70 12.88 -12.46 -16.70
C SER A 70 11.41 -12.09 -16.57
N VAL A 71 11.04 -11.39 -15.50
CA VAL A 71 9.72 -10.76 -15.37
C VAL A 71 9.73 -9.48 -16.22
N ALA A 72 9.32 -9.65 -17.47
CA ALA A 72 9.42 -8.64 -18.53
C ALA A 72 8.09 -7.96 -18.85
N CYS A 73 8.08 -7.09 -19.87
CA CYS A 73 6.96 -6.19 -20.20
C CYS A 73 5.60 -6.92 -20.30
N TYR A 74 5.50 -7.93 -21.17
CA TYR A 74 4.28 -8.71 -21.37
C TYR A 74 3.93 -9.55 -20.15
N THR A 75 4.93 -10.09 -19.44
CA THR A 75 4.75 -10.85 -18.19
C THR A 75 3.85 -10.09 -17.20
N CYS A 76 4.12 -8.80 -17.00
CA CYS A 76 3.34 -7.92 -16.13
C CYS A 76 2.11 -7.32 -16.80
N HIS A 77 2.23 -6.85 -18.03
CA HIS A 77 1.19 -6.04 -18.68
C HIS A 77 0.12 -6.88 -19.38
N ALA A 78 0.32 -8.18 -19.59
CA ALA A 78 -0.71 -9.04 -20.18
C ALA A 78 -2.00 -8.98 -19.38
N ALA A 79 -3.11 -8.88 -20.11
CA ALA A 79 -4.44 -8.79 -19.53
C ALA A 79 -5.35 -9.94 -19.94
N ASP A 80 -6.23 -10.34 -19.02
CA ASP A 80 -7.30 -11.29 -19.31
C ASP A 80 -8.42 -10.62 -20.12
N LYS A 81 -9.13 -11.43 -20.90
CA LYS A 81 -10.38 -11.01 -21.52
C LYS A 81 -11.38 -10.61 -20.42
N GLY A 82 -11.93 -9.41 -20.53
CA GLY A 82 -12.89 -8.87 -19.56
C GLY A 82 -12.28 -8.01 -18.45
N ASP A 83 -10.94 -7.88 -18.35
CA ASP A 83 -10.35 -6.88 -17.45
C ASP A 83 -10.77 -5.47 -17.93
N PRO A 84 -11.31 -4.62 -17.04
CA PRO A 84 -11.84 -3.30 -17.41
C PRO A 84 -10.78 -2.33 -17.93
N MET A 85 -9.50 -2.63 -17.74
CA MET A 85 -8.36 -1.87 -18.24
C MET A 85 -7.66 -2.52 -19.44
N ALA A 86 -8.17 -3.63 -19.95
CA ALA A 86 -7.58 -4.34 -21.07
C ALA A 86 -7.84 -3.65 -22.41
N TYR A 87 -6.83 -3.64 -23.27
CA TYR A 87 -6.92 -3.20 -24.66
C TYR A 87 -5.90 -3.94 -25.53
N MET A 88 -6.17 -4.03 -26.83
CA MET A 88 -5.24 -4.63 -27.79
C MET A 88 -4.15 -3.63 -28.16
N HIS A 89 -2.89 -4.06 -28.11
CA HIS A 89 -1.73 -3.29 -28.52
C HIS A 89 -0.74 -4.19 -29.25
N GLU A 90 -0.47 -3.89 -30.53
CA GLU A 90 0.49 -4.65 -31.36
C GLU A 90 0.29 -6.18 -31.32
N GLY A 91 -0.97 -6.62 -31.36
CA GLY A 91 -1.33 -8.04 -31.36
C GLY A 91 -1.37 -8.72 -29.99
N ALA A 92 -1.10 -7.99 -28.90
CA ALA A 92 -1.18 -8.49 -27.53
C ALA A 92 -2.32 -7.81 -26.75
N LEU A 93 -3.05 -8.57 -25.93
CA LEU A 93 -4.03 -8.01 -25.00
C LEU A 93 -3.30 -7.59 -23.71
N ILE A 94 -3.27 -6.30 -23.44
CA ILE A 94 -2.51 -5.73 -22.34
C ILE A 94 -3.33 -4.72 -21.53
N LYS A 95 -2.79 -4.31 -20.38
CA LYS A 95 -3.25 -3.14 -19.62
C LYS A 95 -2.07 -2.29 -19.15
N THR A 96 -2.25 -0.97 -19.15
CA THR A 96 -1.18 -0.02 -18.78
C THR A 96 -1.00 0.08 -17.26
N ILE A 97 -2.11 0.08 -16.52
CA ILE A 97 -2.11 0.26 -15.08
C ILE A 97 -2.16 -1.11 -14.41
N LEU A 98 -1.11 -1.40 -13.64
CA LEU A 98 -1.06 -2.58 -12.78
C LEU A 98 -1.64 -2.26 -11.41
N SER A 99 -2.38 -3.21 -10.87
CA SER A 99 -3.01 -3.17 -9.55
C SER A 99 -2.30 -4.13 -8.58
N PRO A 100 -2.54 -4.03 -7.26
CA PRO A 100 -1.99 -4.98 -6.29
C PRO A 100 -2.28 -6.44 -6.62
N LYS A 101 -3.40 -6.74 -7.27
CA LYS A 101 -3.74 -8.10 -7.64
C LYS A 101 -2.77 -8.69 -8.67
N ASP A 102 -2.35 -7.87 -9.65
CA ASP A 102 -1.39 -8.29 -10.67
C ASP A 102 -0.04 -8.63 -10.02
N CYS A 103 0.38 -7.84 -9.02
CA CYS A 103 1.57 -8.12 -8.22
C CYS A 103 1.41 -9.39 -7.37
N GLY A 104 0.21 -9.66 -6.88
CA GLY A 104 -0.13 -10.77 -5.99
C GLY A 104 0.05 -12.15 -6.60
N TYR A 105 0.13 -12.26 -7.93
CA TYR A 105 0.47 -13.53 -8.60
C TYR A 105 1.83 -14.08 -8.17
N CYS A 106 2.81 -13.21 -7.94
CA CYS A 106 4.14 -13.59 -7.46
C CYS A 106 4.39 -13.14 -6.02
N HIS A 107 3.75 -12.05 -5.58
CA HIS A 107 3.96 -11.41 -4.28
C HIS A 107 2.72 -11.50 -3.39
N GLU A 108 2.16 -12.70 -3.27
CA GLU A 108 0.93 -12.96 -2.52
C GLU A 108 1.04 -12.50 -1.06
N ASN A 109 2.18 -12.76 -0.42
CA ASN A 109 2.43 -12.40 0.98
C ASN A 109 2.40 -10.89 1.19
N GLU A 110 3.11 -10.13 0.34
CA GLU A 110 3.16 -8.67 0.40
C GLU A 110 1.78 -8.06 0.17
N VAL A 111 1.01 -8.61 -0.77
CA VAL A 111 -0.37 -8.15 -1.04
C VAL A 111 -1.30 -8.46 0.12
N LYS A 112 -1.24 -9.67 0.70
CA LYS A 112 -2.02 -10.03 1.90
C LYS A 112 -1.73 -9.13 3.09
N GLN A 113 -0.47 -8.72 3.26
CA GLN A 113 -0.08 -7.77 4.31
C GLN A 113 -0.55 -6.34 4.00
N GLN A 114 -0.41 -5.89 2.75
CA GLN A 114 -0.75 -4.52 2.36
C GLN A 114 -2.26 -4.28 2.36
N ALA A 115 -3.05 -5.22 1.85
CA ALA A 115 -4.49 -5.04 1.60
C ALA A 115 -5.32 -4.58 2.83
N PRO A 116 -5.10 -5.11 4.05
CA PRO A 116 -5.80 -4.65 5.25
C PRO A 116 -5.18 -3.40 5.91
N SER A 117 -4.08 -2.88 5.39
CA SER A 117 -3.38 -1.74 5.99
C SER A 117 -4.10 -0.40 5.77
N HIS A 118 -3.79 0.58 6.64
CA HIS A 118 -4.27 1.95 6.45
C HIS A 118 -3.80 2.57 5.13
N HIS A 119 -2.64 2.15 4.63
CA HIS A 119 -2.10 2.56 3.33
C HIS A 119 -3.01 2.13 2.18
N ALA A 120 -3.50 0.89 2.18
CA ALA A 120 -4.48 0.44 1.18
C ALA A 120 -5.78 1.24 1.26
N SER A 121 -6.24 1.58 2.47
CA SER A 121 -7.44 2.39 2.66
C SER A 121 -7.23 3.90 2.54
N ALA A 122 -6.03 4.39 2.22
CA ALA A 122 -5.73 5.82 2.29
C ALA A 122 -6.63 6.67 1.38
N GLY A 123 -7.05 6.14 0.23
CA GLY A 123 -8.00 6.80 -0.68
C GLY A 123 -9.41 6.96 -0.09
N GLN A 124 -9.76 6.26 0.99
CA GLN A 124 -11.02 6.48 1.70
C GLN A 124 -11.08 7.86 2.37
N ILE A 125 -9.95 8.55 2.53
CA ILE A 125 -9.95 9.95 2.95
C ILE A 125 -10.79 10.82 2.01
N MET A 126 -10.99 10.41 0.74
CA MET A 126 -11.85 11.14 -0.18
C MET A 126 -13.31 11.23 0.32
N ALA A 127 -13.69 10.36 1.26
CA ALA A 127 -14.99 10.38 1.93
C ALA A 127 -14.98 11.13 3.27
N SER A 128 -13.86 11.78 3.65
CA SER A 128 -13.77 12.60 4.85
C SER A 128 -14.39 13.97 4.63
N LEU A 129 -14.78 14.64 5.72
CA LEU A 129 -15.29 16.00 5.66
C LEU A 129 -14.24 16.96 5.09
N ASP A 130 -12.98 16.82 5.50
CA ASP A 130 -11.86 17.66 5.04
C ASP A 130 -11.70 17.60 3.51
N ASN A 131 -11.79 16.40 2.94
CA ASN A 131 -11.72 16.23 1.50
C ASN A 131 -12.99 16.73 0.80
N VAL A 132 -14.18 16.56 1.39
CA VAL A 132 -15.42 17.12 0.82
C VAL A 132 -15.35 18.65 0.78
N VAL A 133 -14.82 19.30 1.82
CA VAL A 133 -14.59 20.75 1.80
C VAL A 133 -13.60 21.10 0.69
N GLY A 134 -12.48 20.39 0.58
CA GLY A 134 -11.53 20.57 -0.52
C GLY A 134 -12.20 20.43 -1.90
N GLU A 135 -12.79 19.27 -2.19
CA GLU A 135 -13.34 18.89 -3.50
C GLU A 135 -14.63 19.62 -3.91
N VAL A 136 -15.46 20.04 -2.96
CA VAL A 136 -16.80 20.58 -3.25
C VAL A 136 -16.86 22.08 -3.04
N ILE A 137 -16.11 22.62 -2.07
CA ILE A 137 -16.15 24.05 -1.73
C ILE A 137 -14.97 24.78 -2.37
N CYS A 138 -13.77 24.20 -2.32
CA CYS A 138 -12.54 24.89 -2.77
C CYS A 138 -12.18 24.57 -4.23
N SER A 139 -12.52 23.39 -4.73
CA SER A 139 -12.16 22.95 -6.08
C SER A 139 -13.04 23.54 -7.18
N MET A 140 -12.43 23.74 -8.35
CA MET A 140 -13.16 23.97 -9.60
C MET A 140 -13.76 22.66 -10.14
N GLU A 141 -14.56 22.73 -11.22
CA GLU A 141 -15.26 21.58 -11.79
C GLU A 141 -14.30 20.44 -12.19
N ASP A 142 -13.12 20.77 -12.69
CA ASP A 142 -12.08 19.80 -13.05
C ASP A 142 -11.35 19.18 -11.84
N LYS A 143 -11.50 19.77 -10.64
CA LYS A 143 -10.84 19.35 -9.40
C LYS A 143 -9.31 19.29 -9.49
N ALA A 144 -8.71 20.09 -10.36
CA ALA A 144 -7.26 20.05 -10.60
C ALA A 144 -6.44 20.25 -9.31
N ASP A 145 -6.93 21.04 -8.36
CA ASP A 145 -6.36 21.24 -7.03
C ASP A 145 -6.36 19.95 -6.19
N ALA A 146 -7.48 19.23 -6.12
CA ALA A 146 -7.55 17.94 -5.41
C ALA A 146 -6.64 16.89 -6.07
N VAL A 147 -6.59 16.88 -7.41
CA VAL A 147 -5.73 16.00 -8.20
C VAL A 147 -4.25 16.22 -7.92
N ASN A 148 -3.83 17.47 -7.78
CA ASN A 148 -2.42 17.84 -7.57
C ASN A 148 -2.03 17.94 -6.09
N ALA A 149 -2.99 17.92 -5.16
CA ALA A 149 -2.76 17.90 -3.72
C ALA A 149 -3.09 16.53 -3.11
N CYS A 150 -4.27 16.40 -2.49
CA CYS A 150 -4.64 15.26 -1.66
C CYS A 150 -4.51 13.92 -2.41
N TRP A 151 -4.93 13.88 -3.68
CA TRP A 151 -4.99 12.64 -4.44
C TRP A 151 -3.62 12.13 -4.87
N GLN A 152 -2.58 12.97 -4.96
CA GLN A 152 -1.21 12.50 -5.27
C GLN A 152 -0.60 11.63 -4.17
N CYS A 153 -1.02 11.87 -2.91
CA CYS A 153 -0.58 11.11 -1.75
C CYS A 153 -1.55 9.97 -1.41
N HIS A 154 -2.84 10.26 -1.29
CA HIS A 154 -3.84 9.30 -0.83
C HIS A 154 -4.33 8.34 -1.92
N GLY A 155 -4.34 8.79 -3.17
CA GLY A 155 -4.79 8.05 -4.33
C GLY A 155 -6.14 8.53 -4.85
N SER A 156 -6.31 8.47 -6.17
CA SER A 156 -7.55 8.78 -6.88
C SER A 156 -8.35 7.51 -7.18
N ILE A 157 -9.54 7.69 -7.76
CA ILE A 157 -10.34 6.60 -8.32
C ILE A 157 -10.09 6.55 -9.81
N ILE A 158 -9.33 5.56 -10.29
CA ILE A 158 -9.00 5.47 -11.72
C ILE A 158 -10.27 5.27 -12.55
N LYS A 159 -10.47 6.14 -13.54
CA LYS A 159 -11.58 6.05 -14.48
C LYS A 159 -11.07 5.84 -15.89
N VAL A 160 -11.63 4.84 -16.56
CA VAL A 160 -11.48 4.63 -18.01
C VAL A 160 -12.49 5.52 -18.71
N LEU A 161 -12.04 6.32 -19.68
CA LEU A 161 -12.95 7.12 -20.49
C LEU A 161 -13.73 6.21 -21.43
N LYS A 162 -15.03 6.50 -21.59
CA LYS A 162 -15.95 5.71 -22.40
C LYS A 162 -16.73 6.59 -23.36
N ASP A 163 -17.11 6.03 -24.50
CA ASP A 163 -18.05 6.66 -25.43
C ASP A 163 -19.49 6.62 -24.88
N LYS A 164 -20.44 7.14 -25.68
CA LYS A 164 -21.87 7.18 -25.33
C LYS A 164 -22.49 5.79 -25.18
N ASP A 165 -21.89 4.77 -25.81
CA ASP A 165 -22.34 3.37 -25.76
C ASP A 165 -21.66 2.61 -24.61
N GLY A 166 -20.81 3.28 -23.82
CA GLY A 166 -20.08 2.69 -22.71
C GLY A 166 -18.83 1.90 -23.11
N LYS A 167 -18.40 1.96 -24.38
CA LYS A 167 -17.17 1.32 -24.83
C LYS A 167 -15.96 2.17 -24.46
N PRO A 168 -14.83 1.56 -24.08
CA PRO A 168 -13.63 2.33 -23.75
C PRO A 168 -13.08 3.13 -24.92
N LEU A 169 -12.71 4.39 -24.67
CA LEU A 169 -12.04 5.23 -25.64
C LEU A 169 -10.57 4.84 -25.78
N LEU A 170 -10.08 4.88 -27.02
CA LEU A 170 -8.68 4.63 -27.36
C LEU A 170 -8.06 5.91 -27.95
N ASN A 171 -6.80 6.17 -27.63
CA ASN A 171 -6.05 7.27 -28.23
C ASN A 171 -5.56 6.91 -29.65
N GLN A 172 -4.85 7.84 -30.29
CA GLN A 172 -4.27 7.66 -31.62
C GLN A 172 -3.35 6.43 -31.76
N ASN A 173 -2.75 5.98 -30.65
CA ASN A 173 -1.88 4.80 -30.60
C ASN A 173 -2.66 3.52 -30.20
N LYS A 174 -3.99 3.56 -30.30
CA LYS A 174 -4.93 2.50 -29.89
C LYS A 174 -4.79 2.10 -28.41
N ALA A 175 -4.25 2.98 -27.57
CA ALA A 175 -4.11 2.73 -26.14
C ALA A 175 -5.32 3.26 -25.37
N LEU A 176 -5.70 2.54 -24.31
CA LEU A 176 -6.83 2.90 -23.45
C LEU A 176 -6.68 4.32 -22.87
N MET A 177 -7.73 5.12 -22.97
CA MET A 177 -7.78 6.47 -22.41
C MET A 177 -8.32 6.44 -20.99
N TYR A 178 -7.63 7.13 -20.09
CA TYR A 178 -8.05 7.36 -18.72
C TYR A 178 -8.45 8.82 -18.53
N ASP A 179 -9.34 9.06 -17.58
CA ASP A 179 -9.71 10.42 -17.17
C ASP A 179 -8.45 11.12 -16.62
N PRO A 180 -8.01 12.24 -17.21
CA PRO A 180 -6.82 12.98 -16.78
C PRO A 180 -6.88 13.44 -15.33
N MET A 181 -8.09 13.62 -14.79
CA MET A 181 -8.29 14.00 -13.38
C MET A 181 -8.14 12.79 -12.45
N THR A 182 -7.95 11.59 -12.97
CA THR A 182 -7.75 10.38 -12.16
C THR A 182 -6.41 9.71 -12.41
N TYR A 183 -5.80 9.92 -13.59
CA TYR A 183 -4.52 9.34 -13.96
C TYR A 183 -3.68 10.37 -14.75
N PRO A 184 -2.37 10.53 -14.48
CA PRO A 184 -1.48 9.67 -13.69
C PRO A 184 -1.64 9.80 -12.17
N ASN A 185 -1.64 8.65 -11.48
CA ASN A 185 -1.72 8.60 -10.02
C ASN A 185 -0.92 7.45 -9.41
N SER A 186 -0.18 7.76 -8.35
CA SER A 186 0.62 6.82 -7.55
C SER A 186 0.32 6.90 -6.05
N GLY A 187 -0.82 7.50 -5.68
CA GLY A 187 -1.20 7.62 -4.29
C GLY A 187 -1.46 6.25 -3.66
N ILE A 188 -1.04 6.08 -2.41
CA ILE A 188 -0.83 4.75 -1.80
C ILE A 188 -2.12 3.92 -1.70
N GLY A 189 -3.28 4.57 -1.60
CA GLY A 189 -4.60 3.96 -1.50
C GLY A 189 -5.48 4.16 -2.73
N ARG A 190 -4.88 4.33 -3.92
CA ARG A 190 -5.57 4.44 -5.21
C ARG A 190 -6.61 3.33 -5.40
N LEU A 191 -7.82 3.68 -5.84
CA LEU A 191 -8.84 2.69 -6.18
C LEU A 191 -8.72 2.32 -7.66
N ASN A 192 -8.45 1.04 -7.93
CA ASN A 192 -8.29 0.52 -9.28
C ASN A 192 -9.64 0.06 -9.86
N PRO A 193 -9.84 0.10 -11.20
CA PRO A 193 -11.08 -0.33 -11.85
C PRO A 193 -11.42 -1.82 -11.62
N ASP A 194 -10.43 -2.63 -11.25
CA ASP A 194 -10.61 -4.04 -10.90
C ASP A 194 -11.05 -4.27 -9.44
N GLY A 195 -11.38 -3.20 -8.70
CA GLY A 195 -11.88 -3.22 -7.33
C GLY A 195 -10.79 -3.27 -6.25
N THR A 196 -9.52 -3.46 -6.64
CA THR A 196 -8.42 -3.50 -5.67
C THR A 196 -8.02 -2.11 -5.19
N LYS A 197 -7.55 -2.03 -3.95
CA LYS A 197 -7.09 -0.79 -3.34
C LYS A 197 -5.57 -0.79 -3.20
N GLY A 198 -4.94 0.23 -3.75
CA GLY A 198 -3.53 0.53 -3.55
C GLY A 198 -2.74 0.70 -4.84
N ALA A 199 -1.54 1.26 -4.68
CA ALA A 199 -0.56 1.42 -5.75
C ALA A 199 0.81 0.89 -5.28
N CYS A 200 1.19 -0.32 -5.73
CA CYS A 200 2.44 -0.96 -5.32
C CYS A 200 3.69 -0.19 -5.75
N ASN A 201 3.59 0.74 -6.69
CA ASN A 201 4.69 1.59 -7.13
C ASN A 201 4.84 2.90 -6.31
N ALA A 202 4.10 3.07 -5.22
CA ALA A 202 4.16 4.27 -4.39
C ALA A 202 5.52 4.44 -3.68
N CYS A 203 6.15 3.35 -3.22
CA CYS A 203 7.42 3.39 -2.50
C CYS A 203 8.62 2.95 -3.35
N HIS A 204 8.48 1.88 -4.14
CA HIS A 204 9.51 1.40 -5.07
C HIS A 204 9.04 1.59 -6.52
N GLY A 205 9.34 2.77 -7.05
CA GLY A 205 8.81 3.26 -8.33
C GLY A 205 9.05 2.33 -9.52
N LYS A 206 8.07 2.33 -10.44
CA LYS A 206 8.20 1.71 -11.77
C LYS A 206 9.22 2.48 -12.61
N HIS A 207 9.98 1.84 -13.51
CA HIS A 207 10.00 0.41 -13.84
C HIS A 207 11.21 -0.33 -13.23
N SER A 208 11.94 0.32 -12.32
CA SER A 208 13.08 -0.30 -11.65
C SER A 208 12.68 -1.23 -10.49
N PHE A 209 11.55 -0.96 -9.84
CA PHE A 209 10.99 -1.74 -8.72
C PHE A 209 12.03 -2.15 -7.67
N LYS A 210 13.03 -1.30 -7.43
CA LYS A 210 14.10 -1.61 -6.49
C LYS A 210 13.61 -1.46 -5.07
N ALA A 211 13.68 -2.54 -4.29
CA ALA A 211 13.42 -2.48 -2.84
C ALA A 211 14.33 -1.44 -2.13
N SER A 212 15.53 -1.19 -2.66
CA SER A 212 16.42 -0.13 -2.17
C SER A 212 15.83 1.27 -2.26
N THR A 213 14.93 1.54 -3.21
CA THR A 213 14.22 2.83 -3.27
C THR A 213 13.24 2.94 -2.10
N ALA A 214 12.46 1.90 -1.81
CA ALA A 214 11.52 1.90 -0.67
C ALA A 214 12.20 1.96 0.70
N ARG A 215 13.47 1.55 0.81
CA ARG A 215 14.25 1.62 2.07
C ARG A 215 14.70 3.02 2.44
N GLN A 216 14.73 3.91 1.46
CA GLN A 216 15.28 5.25 1.60
C GLN A 216 14.18 6.23 2.09
N PRO A 217 14.48 7.07 3.10
CA PRO A 217 13.50 8.00 3.70
C PRO A 217 12.79 8.91 2.71
N GLU A 218 13.46 9.28 1.62
CA GLU A 218 12.95 10.18 0.57
C GLU A 218 11.69 9.62 -0.10
N SER A 219 11.58 8.28 -0.20
CA SER A 219 10.39 7.62 -0.74
C SER A 219 9.15 7.80 0.16
N CYS A 220 9.36 7.97 1.47
CA CYS A 220 8.30 8.23 2.43
C CYS A 220 7.95 9.73 2.48
N GLY A 221 8.98 10.58 2.39
CA GLY A 221 8.88 12.04 2.48
C GLY A 221 8.08 12.69 1.35
N LYS A 222 7.76 11.99 0.27
CA LYS A 222 6.76 12.44 -0.73
C LYS A 222 5.40 12.74 -0.08
N CYS A 223 5.00 11.96 0.92
CA CYS A 223 3.65 12.02 1.52
C CYS A 223 3.67 12.29 3.03
N HIS A 224 4.73 11.87 3.72
CA HIS A 224 4.91 12.04 5.15
C HIS A 224 5.75 13.29 5.46
N LEU A 225 5.17 14.44 5.19
CA LEU A 225 5.78 15.75 5.30
C LEU A 225 4.74 16.80 5.70
N GLY A 226 5.19 18.02 5.93
CA GLY A 226 4.32 19.17 6.09
C GLY A 226 3.68 19.26 7.46
N PRO A 227 2.80 20.26 7.66
CA PRO A 227 2.35 20.67 8.99
C PRO A 227 1.42 19.67 9.67
N ASP A 228 0.72 18.83 8.92
CA ASP A 228 -0.26 17.87 9.42
C ASP A 228 0.39 16.57 9.91
N HIS A 229 1.54 16.21 9.35
CA HIS A 229 2.31 15.04 9.76
C HIS A 229 3.79 15.13 9.31
N PRO A 230 4.63 15.87 10.05
CA PRO A 230 6.00 16.22 9.64
C PRO A 230 7.03 15.11 9.90
N GLN A 231 6.73 13.85 9.52
CA GLN A 231 7.65 12.75 9.86
C GLN A 231 8.97 12.81 9.10
N ALA A 232 8.99 13.31 7.86
CA ALA A 232 10.23 13.52 7.12
C ALA A 232 11.12 14.51 7.85
N GLU A 233 10.60 15.68 8.20
CA GLU A 233 11.31 16.76 8.89
C GLU A 233 11.86 16.27 10.24
N ILE A 234 11.02 15.63 11.05
CA ILE A 234 11.44 15.04 12.33
C ILE A 234 12.59 14.03 12.13
N TYR A 235 12.50 13.17 11.11
CA TYR A 235 13.55 12.20 10.84
C TYR A 235 14.84 12.88 10.38
N LEU A 236 14.76 13.82 9.42
CA LEU A 236 15.90 14.54 8.86
C LEU A 236 16.70 15.27 9.95
N GLU A 237 16.01 15.88 10.92
CA GLU A 237 16.64 16.62 12.03
C GLU A 237 17.12 15.71 13.17
N SER A 238 16.67 14.46 13.21
CA SER A 238 17.04 13.52 14.25
C SER A 238 18.48 13.01 14.11
N LYS A 239 19.06 12.53 15.22
CA LYS A 239 20.36 11.82 15.19
C LYS A 239 20.33 10.56 14.30
N HIS A 240 19.17 9.92 14.13
CA HIS A 240 19.03 8.81 13.20
C HIS A 240 19.14 9.27 11.74
N GLY A 241 18.48 10.37 11.37
CA GLY A 241 18.60 10.97 10.04
C GLY A 241 20.03 11.39 9.75
N ILE A 242 20.65 12.13 10.66
CA ILE A 242 22.06 12.56 10.51
C ILE A 242 22.98 11.35 10.31
N ALA A 243 22.85 10.30 11.14
CA ALA A 243 23.65 9.08 10.99
C ALA A 243 23.39 8.36 9.67
N TYR A 244 22.14 8.32 9.21
CA TYR A 244 21.80 7.77 7.90
C TYR A 244 22.47 8.57 6.78
N PHE A 245 22.40 9.90 6.76
CA PHE A 245 22.96 10.69 5.66
C PHE A 245 24.49 10.69 5.63
N THR A 246 25.16 10.52 6.77
CA THR A 246 26.62 10.45 6.84
C THR A 246 27.18 9.03 6.67
N ALA A 247 26.33 8.00 6.71
CA ALA A 247 26.76 6.61 6.57
C ALA A 247 27.21 6.26 5.15
N THR A 248 28.24 5.42 5.03
CA THR A 248 28.66 4.84 3.75
C THR A 248 27.53 4.00 3.14
N ARG A 249 27.44 4.06 1.80
CA ARG A 249 26.46 3.29 1.02
C ARG A 249 27.02 2.00 0.44
N ASP A 250 28.29 1.72 0.73
CA ASP A 250 29.02 0.58 0.21
C ASP A 250 28.35 -0.75 0.57
N ARG A 251 28.63 -1.76 -0.25
CA ARG A 251 28.18 -3.12 0.00
C ARG A 251 28.92 -3.72 1.19
N GLY A 252 28.24 -4.58 1.93
CA GLY A 252 28.79 -5.24 3.11
C GLY A 252 28.44 -4.51 4.41
N MET A 253 28.94 -5.03 5.53
CA MET A 253 28.46 -4.62 6.86
C MET A 253 28.96 -3.24 7.31
N ASN A 254 30.01 -2.69 6.70
CA ASN A 254 30.67 -1.45 7.14
C ASN A 254 29.87 -0.17 6.81
N GLY A 255 28.58 -0.29 6.49
CA GLY A 255 27.71 0.81 6.08
C GLY A 255 26.25 0.40 6.06
N MET A 256 25.46 1.14 5.29
CA MET A 256 24.03 0.88 5.18
C MET A 256 23.69 -0.35 4.34
N ASN A 257 24.57 -0.79 3.43
CA ASN A 257 24.29 -1.87 2.48
C ASN A 257 22.92 -1.72 1.77
N ILE A 258 22.46 -0.48 1.57
CA ILE A 258 21.05 -0.18 1.30
C ILE A 258 20.59 -0.69 -0.08
N HIS A 259 21.56 -0.84 -0.99
CA HIS A 259 21.37 -1.34 -2.35
C HIS A 259 21.37 -2.88 -2.45
N LYS A 260 21.48 -3.61 -1.33
CA LYS A 260 21.45 -5.07 -1.31
C LYS A 260 20.15 -5.61 -1.94
N SER A 261 20.26 -6.56 -2.87
CA SER A 261 19.09 -7.28 -3.40
C SER A 261 18.51 -8.25 -2.36
N GLY A 262 17.19 -8.46 -2.39
CA GLY A 262 16.52 -9.37 -1.45
C GLY A 262 16.39 -8.79 -0.04
N LYS A 263 16.47 -9.64 1.00
CA LYS A 263 16.26 -9.21 2.39
C LYS A 263 17.35 -8.25 2.88
N TRP A 264 16.94 -7.21 3.60
CA TRP A 264 17.80 -6.21 4.26
C TRP A 264 17.42 -6.16 5.73
N VAL A 265 18.26 -6.75 6.57
CA VAL A 265 17.95 -7.09 7.97
C VAL A 265 18.84 -6.27 8.91
N LEU A 266 18.23 -5.44 9.77
CA LEU A 266 18.95 -4.69 10.80
C LEU A 266 19.66 -5.66 11.77
N GLY A 267 20.94 -5.41 12.05
CA GLY A 267 21.77 -6.26 12.92
C GLY A 267 22.44 -7.43 12.18
N LYS A 268 22.14 -7.65 10.90
CA LYS A 268 22.79 -8.67 10.06
C LYS A 268 23.40 -8.09 8.79
N ASP A 269 22.65 -7.24 8.09
CA ASP A 269 23.07 -6.67 6.80
C ASP A 269 23.61 -5.24 6.92
N TYR A 270 23.23 -4.55 8.00
CA TYR A 270 23.63 -3.20 8.37
C TYR A 270 23.35 -2.97 9.85
N TYR A 271 24.04 -1.99 10.43
CA TYR A 271 23.85 -1.57 11.83
C TYR A 271 23.98 -0.06 12.03
N THR A 272 24.38 0.68 11.00
CA THR A 272 24.84 2.07 11.13
C THR A 272 23.74 3.04 11.53
N ALA A 273 22.59 2.98 10.88
CA ALA A 273 21.46 3.87 11.16
C ALA A 273 20.12 3.24 10.73
N PRO A 274 19.00 3.54 11.43
CA PRO A 274 17.68 3.17 10.96
C PRO A 274 17.15 4.15 9.91
N THR A 275 16.26 3.69 9.04
CA THR A 275 15.42 4.53 8.16
C THR A 275 13.95 4.36 8.53
N CYS A 276 13.05 5.10 7.87
CA CYS A 276 11.60 4.89 7.98
C CYS A 276 11.23 3.42 7.75
N SER A 277 11.78 2.81 6.70
CA SER A 277 11.57 1.40 6.39
C SER A 277 12.11 0.49 7.49
N THR A 278 13.33 0.73 8.01
CA THR A 278 13.90 -0.07 9.12
C THR A 278 12.90 -0.23 10.27
N CYS A 279 12.35 0.89 10.72
CA CYS A 279 11.49 0.94 11.90
C CYS A 279 10.08 0.42 11.63
N HIS A 280 9.46 0.78 10.50
CA HIS A 280 8.04 0.51 10.28
C HIS A 280 7.73 -0.74 9.46
N MET A 281 8.67 -1.22 8.65
CA MET A 281 8.43 -2.31 7.69
C MET A 281 9.52 -3.36 7.67
N GLY A 282 10.75 -3.01 8.04
CA GLY A 282 11.96 -3.77 7.75
C GLY A 282 12.18 -4.95 8.69
N SER A 283 12.96 -5.92 8.24
CA SER A 283 13.38 -7.04 9.07
C SER A 283 14.47 -6.61 10.05
N TYR A 284 14.53 -7.31 11.18
CA TYR A 284 15.55 -7.08 12.21
C TYR A 284 15.93 -8.40 12.86
N MET A 285 17.16 -8.51 13.35
CA MET A 285 17.56 -9.60 14.23
C MET A 285 16.82 -9.46 15.56
N LYS A 286 16.36 -10.55 16.16
CA LYS A 286 15.80 -10.57 17.52
C LYS A 286 16.90 -10.92 18.52
N SER A 287 16.65 -10.69 19.81
CA SER A 287 17.58 -11.02 20.90
C SER A 287 17.87 -12.52 21.03
N ASP A 288 16.95 -13.37 20.57
CA ASP A 288 17.12 -14.83 20.50
C ASP A 288 17.90 -15.31 19.27
N GLY A 289 18.40 -14.38 18.43
CA GLY A 289 19.12 -14.69 17.19
C GLY A 289 18.23 -15.01 15.99
N SER A 290 16.90 -15.09 16.16
CA SER A 290 15.96 -15.26 15.05
C SER A 290 15.74 -13.95 14.27
N VAL A 291 15.14 -14.03 13.08
CA VAL A 291 14.83 -12.84 12.25
C VAL A 291 13.36 -12.45 12.40
N GLY A 292 13.10 -11.25 12.91
CA GLY A 292 11.83 -10.57 12.77
C GLY A 292 11.59 -10.26 11.29
N GLN A 293 10.50 -10.80 10.72
CA GLN A 293 10.20 -10.63 9.29
C GLN A 293 9.76 -9.20 8.99
N ASN A 294 9.96 -8.79 7.74
CA ASN A 294 9.41 -7.54 7.22
C ASN A 294 7.89 -7.66 7.05
N THR A 295 7.23 -6.51 6.91
CA THR A 295 5.79 -6.42 6.69
C THR A 295 5.45 -5.30 5.71
N HIS A 296 4.42 -5.49 4.90
CA HIS A 296 3.77 -4.43 4.13
C HIS A 296 2.56 -3.81 4.84
N ASN A 297 2.23 -4.28 6.05
CA ASN A 297 1.28 -3.62 6.93
C ASN A 297 2.01 -2.68 7.91
N VAL A 298 2.17 -1.42 7.50
CA VAL A 298 2.88 -0.40 8.29
C VAL A 298 2.29 -0.16 9.69
N GLY A 299 1.06 -0.61 9.95
CA GLY A 299 0.40 -0.49 11.25
C GLY A 299 0.85 -1.54 12.28
N ASP A 300 1.61 -2.57 11.89
CA ASP A 300 2.03 -3.67 12.77
C ASP A 300 2.86 -3.23 13.98
N ARG A 301 3.47 -2.03 13.90
CA ARG A 301 4.35 -1.47 14.93
C ARG A 301 3.80 -0.16 15.52
N ILE A 302 2.55 0.18 15.22
CA ILE A 302 1.94 1.46 15.63
C ILE A 302 1.06 1.25 16.87
N SER A 303 1.53 1.77 18.00
CA SER A 303 0.82 1.72 19.28
C SER A 303 -0.16 2.88 19.51
N TRP A 304 0.05 4.02 18.85
CA TRP A 304 -0.82 5.21 18.94
C TRP A 304 -1.25 5.66 17.54
N THR A 305 -2.48 6.14 17.43
CA THR A 305 -2.83 7.07 16.36
C THR A 305 -2.59 8.49 16.83
N LEU A 306 -1.75 9.24 16.11
CA LEU A 306 -1.46 10.66 16.38
C LEU A 306 -2.21 11.62 15.44
N ARG A 307 -2.92 11.07 14.45
CA ARG A 307 -3.69 11.83 13.47
C ARG A 307 -4.94 12.52 14.07
N PRO A 308 -5.78 11.85 14.89
CA PRO A 308 -6.98 12.50 15.41
C PRO A 308 -6.61 13.58 16.41
N LYS A 309 -7.53 14.54 16.60
CA LYS A 309 -7.38 15.62 17.60
C LYS A 309 -6.99 15.08 18.97
N VAL A 310 -7.66 14.03 19.44
CA VAL A 310 -7.26 13.29 20.65
C VAL A 310 -6.63 11.99 20.21
N SER A 311 -5.34 11.82 20.51
CA SER A 311 -4.60 10.60 20.21
C SER A 311 -5.11 9.44 21.04
N ALA A 312 -5.11 8.23 20.47
CA ALA A 312 -5.58 7.03 21.15
C ALA A 312 -4.65 5.84 20.87
N LYS A 313 -4.58 4.91 21.83
CA LYS A 313 -3.92 3.62 21.62
C LYS A 313 -4.64 2.80 20.56
N LEU A 314 -3.91 1.99 19.79
CA LEU A 314 -4.47 1.20 18.68
C LEU A 314 -4.31 -0.30 18.91
N ASN A 315 -5.44 -1.01 18.99
CA ASN A 315 -5.49 -2.47 19.03
C ASN A 315 -5.95 -3.00 17.67
N ARG A 316 -5.25 -3.96 17.07
CA ARG A 316 -5.76 -4.63 15.87
C ARG A 316 -6.79 -5.66 16.25
N VAL A 317 -7.84 -5.74 15.46
CA VAL A 317 -8.70 -6.92 15.36
C VAL A 317 -8.64 -7.44 13.93
N GLU A 318 -8.53 -8.75 13.78
CA GLU A 318 -8.70 -9.48 12.54
C GLU A 318 -9.99 -10.31 12.62
N PHE A 319 -10.70 -10.39 11.49
CA PHE A 319 -12.00 -11.05 11.35
C PHE A 319 -11.89 -12.26 10.40
N GLU A 320 -12.90 -13.14 10.42
CA GLU A 320 -12.91 -14.40 9.65
C GLU A 320 -12.71 -14.21 8.14
N ASP A 321 -13.19 -13.10 7.58
CA ASP A 321 -13.02 -12.78 6.16
C ASP A 321 -11.63 -12.18 5.82
N GLY A 322 -10.69 -12.22 6.77
CA GLY A 322 -9.34 -11.67 6.65
C GLY A 322 -9.26 -10.15 6.73
N THR A 323 -10.38 -9.45 6.91
CA THR A 323 -10.34 -8.00 7.13
C THR A 323 -9.72 -7.68 8.48
N GLN A 324 -9.03 -6.55 8.57
CA GLN A 324 -8.46 -6.06 9.83
C GLN A 324 -8.93 -4.64 10.12
N LYS A 325 -9.11 -4.33 11.40
CA LYS A 325 -9.49 -2.99 11.86
C LYS A 325 -8.71 -2.63 13.12
N ASP A 326 -8.26 -1.38 13.16
CA ASP A 326 -7.72 -0.81 14.39
C ASP A 326 -8.86 -0.24 15.23
N ILE A 327 -8.94 -0.71 16.47
CA ILE A 327 -9.91 -0.30 17.49
C ILE A 327 -9.20 0.58 18.51
N PRO A 328 -9.53 1.89 18.55
CA PRO A 328 -8.93 2.82 19.50
C PRO A 328 -9.34 2.50 20.94
N GLY A 329 -8.39 2.57 21.86
CA GLY A 329 -8.64 2.44 23.30
C GLY A 329 -7.49 1.78 24.06
N ASP A 330 -7.41 2.06 25.35
CA ASP A 330 -6.36 1.51 26.22
C ASP A 330 -6.57 0.02 26.52
N ILE A 331 -7.83 -0.44 26.47
CA ILE A 331 -8.21 -1.83 26.68
C ILE A 331 -8.41 -2.49 25.32
N ALA A 332 -7.59 -3.51 25.04
CA ALA A 332 -7.75 -4.30 23.82
C ALA A 332 -9.06 -5.10 23.83
N PRO A 333 -9.75 -5.22 22.69
CA PRO A 333 -10.87 -6.15 22.55
C PRO A 333 -10.46 -7.60 22.86
N GLN A 334 -11.44 -8.45 23.17
CA GLN A 334 -11.20 -9.88 23.36
C GLN A 334 -11.53 -10.68 22.10
N VAL A 335 -10.84 -11.81 21.90
CA VAL A 335 -11.23 -12.80 20.88
C VAL A 335 -12.64 -13.32 21.24
N GLY A 336 -13.52 -13.42 20.25
CA GLY A 336 -14.93 -13.74 20.41
C GLY A 336 -15.84 -12.52 20.66
N GLN A 337 -15.27 -11.33 20.84
CA GLN A 337 -16.07 -10.11 21.03
C GLN A 337 -16.65 -9.63 19.69
N LEU A 338 -17.94 -9.29 19.67
CA LEU A 338 -18.57 -8.59 18.54
C LEU A 338 -18.10 -7.13 18.49
N ILE A 339 -17.48 -6.75 17.38
CA ILE A 339 -16.95 -5.42 17.14
C ILE A 339 -17.83 -4.70 16.14
N LYS A 340 -18.46 -3.60 16.59
CA LYS A 340 -19.22 -2.69 15.73
C LYS A 340 -18.30 -1.61 15.18
N TYR A 341 -18.22 -1.50 13.86
CA TYR A 341 -17.49 -0.42 13.20
C TYR A 341 -18.16 -0.01 11.88
N LYS A 342 -17.66 1.07 11.27
CA LYS A 342 -18.11 1.52 9.96
C LYS A 342 -17.06 1.16 8.92
N GLU A 343 -17.48 0.47 7.87
CA GLU A 343 -16.68 0.17 6.71
C GLU A 343 -17.01 1.15 5.58
N PHE A 344 -16.00 1.62 4.86
CA PHE A 344 -16.20 2.41 3.66
C PHE A 344 -16.28 1.48 2.46
N LYS A 345 -17.44 1.44 1.82
CA LYS A 345 -17.68 0.71 0.58
C LYS A 345 -17.88 1.70 -0.56
N PHE A 346 -17.26 1.43 -1.71
CA PHE A 346 -17.47 2.22 -2.91
C PHE A 346 -18.64 1.63 -3.69
N VAL A 347 -19.77 2.34 -3.72
CA VAL A 347 -21.03 1.87 -4.32
C VAL A 347 -21.61 3.01 -5.16
N ASP A 348 -21.95 2.74 -6.42
CA ASP A 348 -22.51 3.72 -7.36
C ASP A 348 -21.63 4.96 -7.58
N GLY A 349 -20.31 4.77 -7.64
CA GLY A 349 -19.37 5.88 -7.86
C GLY A 349 -19.15 6.77 -6.63
N LYS A 350 -19.68 6.41 -5.45
CA LYS A 350 -19.53 7.17 -4.21
C LYS A 350 -19.10 6.27 -3.04
N TRP A 351 -18.30 6.83 -2.14
CA TRP A 351 -17.99 6.18 -0.87
C TRP A 351 -19.19 6.27 0.07
N LYS A 352 -19.62 5.12 0.60
CA LYS A 352 -20.69 5.01 1.61
C LYS A 352 -20.12 4.35 2.86
N LYS A 353 -20.50 4.86 4.04
CA LYS A 353 -20.20 4.24 5.33
C LYS A 353 -21.29 3.22 5.64
N VAL A 354 -20.92 1.95 5.71
CA VAL A 354 -21.83 0.84 6.03
C VAL A 354 -21.51 0.35 7.43
N PRO A 355 -22.49 0.29 8.36
CA PRO A 355 -22.28 -0.33 9.65
C PRO A 355 -22.04 -1.83 9.46
N VAL A 356 -21.05 -2.35 10.17
CA VAL A 356 -20.71 -3.76 10.21
C VAL A 356 -20.48 -4.17 11.65
N GLU A 357 -20.88 -5.38 11.96
CA GLU A 357 -20.65 -6.04 13.23
C GLU A 357 -20.04 -7.41 12.91
N LYS A 358 -18.86 -7.68 13.46
CA LYS A 358 -18.12 -8.92 13.22
C LYS A 358 -17.43 -9.39 14.49
N GLU A 359 -17.29 -10.70 14.62
CA GLU A 359 -16.60 -11.32 15.74
C GLU A 359 -15.08 -11.27 15.56
N ALA A 360 -14.37 -10.82 16.58
CA ALA A 360 -12.90 -10.79 16.61
C ALA A 360 -12.32 -12.22 16.67
N ILE A 361 -11.59 -12.65 15.63
CA ILE A 361 -10.92 -13.97 15.64
C ILE A 361 -9.47 -13.88 16.14
N LYS A 362 -8.86 -12.70 16.04
CA LYS A 362 -7.51 -12.44 16.52
C LYS A 362 -7.38 -10.98 16.91
N VAL A 363 -6.67 -10.74 18.01
CA VAL A 363 -6.41 -9.39 18.52
C VAL A 363 -4.91 -9.22 18.71
N VAL A 364 -4.39 -8.07 18.27
CA VAL A 364 -3.01 -7.64 18.52
C VAL A 364 -3.08 -6.34 19.30
N SER A 365 -2.71 -6.35 20.58
CA SER A 365 -2.86 -5.17 21.44
C SER A 365 -1.86 -4.06 21.10
N TRP A 366 -2.13 -2.85 21.57
CA TRP A 366 -1.20 -1.74 21.41
C TRP A 366 0.13 -2.00 22.13
N GLU A 367 0.14 -2.74 23.24
CA GLU A 367 1.34 -3.15 23.97
C GLU A 367 2.17 -4.13 23.14
N GLU A 368 1.54 -5.12 22.49
CA GLU A 368 2.24 -6.06 21.61
C GLU A 368 2.89 -5.30 20.45
N ARG A 369 2.17 -4.36 19.82
CA ARG A 369 2.72 -3.50 18.76
C ARG A 369 3.87 -2.64 19.27
N ARG A 370 3.77 -2.09 20.49
CA ARG A 370 4.86 -1.36 21.14
C ARG A 370 6.06 -2.27 21.38
N GLY A 371 5.84 -3.51 21.82
CA GLY A 371 6.87 -4.54 21.98
C GLY A 371 7.60 -4.83 20.66
N ASN A 372 6.85 -4.99 19.56
CA ASN A 372 7.40 -5.18 18.23
C ASN A 372 8.30 -4.01 17.79
N MET A 373 7.89 -2.77 18.07
CA MET A 373 8.71 -1.59 17.77
C MET A 373 9.96 -1.51 18.68
N LYS A 374 9.79 -1.73 19.99
CA LYS A 374 10.91 -1.76 20.95
C LYS A 374 11.96 -2.82 20.56
N ALA A 375 11.54 -3.95 20.01
CA ALA A 375 12.44 -5.02 19.57
C ALA A 375 13.37 -4.56 18.42
N VAL A 376 12.92 -3.66 17.55
CA VAL A 376 13.77 -3.01 16.54
C VAL A 376 14.81 -2.12 17.22
N CYS A 377 14.39 -1.29 18.19
CA CYS A 377 15.27 -0.38 18.91
C CYS A 377 16.39 -1.12 19.68
N LYS A 378 16.06 -2.29 20.25
CA LYS A 378 16.98 -3.14 21.00
C LYS A 378 18.14 -3.70 20.16
N GLN A 379 18.12 -3.54 18.83
CA GLN A 379 19.28 -3.87 17.99
C GLN A 379 20.43 -2.87 18.09
N CYS A 380 20.17 -1.66 18.59
CA CYS A 380 21.18 -0.61 18.69
C CYS A 380 21.24 0.04 20.08
N HIS A 381 20.23 -0.16 20.93
CA HIS A 381 20.08 0.54 22.20
C HIS A 381 19.78 -0.41 23.35
N GLY A 382 20.36 -0.13 24.52
CA GLY A 382 20.02 -0.82 25.76
C GLY A 382 18.57 -0.55 26.19
N GLU A 383 18.01 -1.48 26.96
CA GLU A 383 16.61 -1.49 27.38
C GLU A 383 16.17 -0.20 28.07
N GLN A 384 16.94 0.29 29.04
CA GLN A 384 16.63 1.52 29.77
C GLN A 384 16.46 2.72 28.83
N LYS A 385 17.32 2.86 27.80
CA LYS A 385 17.21 3.96 26.83
C LYS A 385 15.91 3.85 26.02
N VAL A 386 15.55 2.64 25.60
CA VAL A 386 14.33 2.38 24.83
C VAL A 386 13.10 2.68 25.67
N ASP A 387 13.07 2.25 26.93
CA ASP A 387 11.95 2.48 27.83
C ASP A 387 11.80 3.95 28.18
N ASN A 388 12.89 4.63 28.51
CA ASN A 388 12.87 6.07 28.80
C ASN A 388 12.35 6.89 27.62
N PHE A 389 12.76 6.56 26.39
CA PHE A 389 12.24 7.22 25.18
C PHE A 389 10.72 7.10 25.10
N TYR A 390 10.19 5.90 25.34
CA TYR A 390 8.76 5.66 25.24
C TYR A 390 7.96 6.24 26.39
N THR A 391 8.52 6.32 27.60
CA THR A 391 7.94 7.08 28.70
C THR A 391 7.81 8.56 28.34
N GLN A 392 8.87 9.16 27.79
CA GLN A 392 8.83 10.57 27.35
C GLN A 392 7.81 10.80 26.24
N PHE A 393 7.79 9.90 25.23
CA PHE A 393 6.85 9.97 24.13
C PHE A 393 5.40 9.84 24.60
N ASP A 394 5.08 8.85 25.44
CA ASP A 394 3.73 8.64 25.95
C ASP A 394 3.28 9.84 26.83
N SER A 395 4.15 10.36 27.68
CA SER A 395 3.88 11.58 28.48
C SER A 395 3.60 12.81 27.61
N LEU A 396 4.29 12.97 26.49
CA LEU A 396 4.04 14.07 25.55
C LEU A 396 2.65 13.93 24.90
N VAL A 397 2.29 12.72 24.47
CA VAL A 397 0.97 12.45 23.89
C VAL A 397 -0.15 12.74 24.91
N VAL A 398 0.01 12.29 26.15
CA VAL A 398 -0.94 12.56 27.24
C VAL A 398 -1.03 14.07 27.52
N THR A 399 0.12 14.75 27.62
CA THR A 399 0.16 16.22 27.80
C THR A 399 -0.61 16.93 26.70
N TYR A 400 -0.42 16.51 25.44
CA TYR A 400 -1.15 17.09 24.31
C TYR A 400 -2.64 16.85 24.40
N ASN A 401 -3.04 15.60 24.65
CA ASN A 401 -4.42 15.19 24.77
C ASN A 401 -5.16 15.98 25.86
N GLU A 402 -4.57 16.07 27.06
CA GLU A 402 -5.20 16.72 28.20
C GLU A 402 -5.16 18.24 28.10
N LYS A 403 -4.03 18.83 27.69
CA LYS A 403 -3.85 20.29 27.73
C LYS A 403 -4.38 21.01 26.49
N PHE A 404 -4.25 20.41 25.30
CA PHE A 404 -4.47 21.11 24.03
C PHE A 404 -5.59 20.52 23.19
N ALA A 405 -5.83 19.21 23.26
CA ALA A 405 -6.83 18.55 22.43
C ALA A 405 -8.24 18.57 23.04
N ASN A 406 -8.36 18.42 24.36
CA ASN A 406 -9.66 18.39 25.02
C ASN A 406 -10.21 19.82 25.21
N ASP A 407 -11.33 20.14 24.55
CA ASP A 407 -11.88 21.50 24.56
C ASP A 407 -12.37 21.92 25.96
N ASP A 408 -12.76 20.96 26.80
CA ASP A 408 -13.19 21.21 28.19
C ASP A 408 -12.05 21.75 29.09
N LEU A 409 -10.79 21.52 28.70
CA LEU A 409 -9.60 21.99 29.43
C LEU A 409 -9.02 23.28 28.86
N LYS A 410 -9.34 23.66 27.61
CA LYS A 410 -8.96 24.97 27.06
C LYS A 410 -9.58 26.12 27.87
N LEU A 411 -10.82 25.96 28.32
CA LEU A 411 -11.49 26.92 29.20
C LEU A 411 -10.75 27.06 30.55
N LYS A 412 -10.36 25.95 31.19
CA LYS A 412 -9.64 25.96 32.48
C LYS A 412 -8.21 26.50 32.40
N VAL A 413 -7.53 26.31 31.27
CA VAL A 413 -6.19 26.88 31.04
C VAL A 413 -6.29 28.39 30.77
N MET A 414 -7.32 28.83 30.05
CA MET A 414 -7.58 30.27 29.84
C MET A 414 -7.92 30.97 31.17
N GLU A 415 -8.72 30.34 32.03
CA GLU A 415 -9.03 30.84 33.39
C GLU A 415 -7.76 31.00 34.26
N ARG A 416 -6.78 30.08 34.15
CA ARG A 416 -5.49 30.17 34.86
C ARG A 416 -4.49 31.19 34.30
N ILE A 417 -4.75 31.76 33.12
CA ILE A 417 -3.92 32.82 32.51
C ILE A 417 -4.52 34.21 32.81
N THR A 418 -5.77 34.26 33.26
CA THR A 418 -6.46 35.49 33.64
C THR A 418 -6.44 35.81 35.14
N ASP A 419 -5.81 34.94 35.95
CA ASP A 419 -5.44 35.17 37.36
C ASP A 419 -3.92 35.37 37.47
#